data_AF-A0AAD5LDN3-F1
#
_entry.id   AF-A0AAD5LDN3-F1
#
_cell.length_a   1.000
_cell.length_b   1.000
_cell.length_c   1.000
_cell.angle_alpha   90.00
_cell.angle_beta   90.00
_cell.angle_gamma   90.00
#
_symmetry.space_group_name_H-M   'P 1'
#
loop_
_entity.id
_entity.type
_entity.pdbx_description
1 polymer ?
#
loop_
_entity_poly.entity_id
_entity_poly.type
_entity_poly.pdbx_seq_one_letter_code
_entity_poly.pdbx_strand_id
1 'polypeptide(L)'
;MFLQWIAKCELVPVSADSHVLKKFSEKCQRTLCSMVVGFLTAENVDVAEVLPSGHHIRWSMEIIGQSFALSLEDADVIAGAIRLYEQWLGVDAAAKTKDKRPSCMQKVEQTFIQDLLAQMTLLFEERPDASRAANDALVSKHVQLCLRGELWGLLQKFYRRWTQRLLVIEQWNAATLALTRGLIRHLNSLEPSKNEVDIIWADGRLQSKFEFEASLLVYAWYRVLRVVGHPSGFSEPDVYLAAIVSV
;
A
#
# COMPACT_ATOMS: atom_id res chain seq x y z
N MET A 1 5.77 9.89 -0.93
CA MET A 1 6.75 9.06 -0.20
C MET A 1 6.35 7.60 -0.24
N PHE A 2 7.30 6.67 -0.36
CA PHE A 2 7.06 5.22 -0.31
C PHE A 2 8.38 4.48 -0.03
N LEU A 3 8.32 3.15 0.18
CA LEU A 3 9.52 2.35 0.44
C LEU A 3 10.56 2.52 -0.66
N GLN A 4 11.82 2.81 -0.30
CA GLN A 4 12.87 3.12 -1.28
C GLN A 4 13.14 1.99 -2.27
N TRP A 5 12.93 0.73 -1.88
CA TRP A 5 13.13 -0.40 -2.79
C TRP A 5 12.10 -0.42 -3.93
N ILE A 6 10.87 0.07 -3.70
CA ILE A 6 9.85 0.18 -4.76
C ILE A 6 10.34 1.16 -5.84
N ALA A 7 11.03 2.23 -5.44
CA ALA A 7 11.62 3.20 -6.36
C ALA A 7 12.79 2.59 -7.13
N LYS A 8 13.63 1.79 -6.47
CA LYS A 8 14.73 1.03 -7.11
C LYS A 8 14.21 0.02 -8.14
N CYS A 9 13.01 -0.51 -7.93
CA CYS A 9 12.35 -1.40 -8.88
C CYS A 9 11.60 -0.64 -9.99
N GLU A 10 11.64 0.70 -9.99
CA GLU A 10 10.97 1.59 -10.95
C GLU A 10 9.44 1.36 -11.05
N LEU A 11 8.85 0.70 -10.04
CA LEU A 11 7.43 0.32 -10.04
C LEU A 11 6.48 1.51 -9.89
N VAL A 12 6.97 2.60 -9.28
CA VAL A 12 6.20 3.81 -9.03
C VAL A 12 7.08 5.03 -9.33
N PRO A 13 6.57 6.03 -10.08
CA PRO A 13 7.33 7.25 -10.35
C PRO A 13 7.66 7.99 -9.04
N VAL A 14 8.91 8.41 -8.91
CA VAL A 14 9.36 9.20 -7.75
C VAL A 14 9.05 10.67 -7.99
N SER A 15 8.22 11.26 -7.14
CA SER A 15 8.02 12.71 -7.14
C SER A 15 9.20 13.41 -6.47
N ALA A 16 9.73 14.47 -7.11
CA ALA A 16 10.79 15.31 -6.55
C ALA A 16 10.37 16.02 -5.26
N ASP A 17 9.06 16.21 -5.07
CA ASP A 17 8.46 16.90 -3.92
C ASP A 17 8.06 15.92 -2.79
N SER A 18 8.49 14.65 -2.85
CA SER A 18 8.30 13.68 -1.77
C SER A 18 9.47 13.69 -0.78
N HIS A 19 9.23 13.22 0.43
CA HIS A 19 10.21 13.11 1.52
C HIS A 19 10.69 14.46 2.03
N VAL A 20 9.81 15.46 2.03
CA VAL A 20 10.13 16.82 2.47
C VAL A 20 10.61 16.83 3.92
N LEU A 21 9.97 16.03 4.78
CA LEU A 21 10.31 15.94 6.20
C LEU A 21 11.57 15.10 6.49
N LYS A 22 12.06 14.29 5.55
CA LYS A 22 13.16 13.33 5.79
C LYS A 22 14.48 14.02 6.15
N LYS A 23 14.69 15.27 5.71
CA LYS A 23 15.90 16.06 6.01
C LYS A 23 15.84 16.78 7.37
N PHE A 24 14.69 16.81 8.03
CA PHE A 24 14.53 17.43 9.35
C PHE A 24 14.96 16.47 10.46
N SER A 25 15.24 17.00 11.65
CA SER A 25 15.57 16.15 12.80
C SER A 25 14.39 15.26 13.19
N GLU A 26 14.67 14.07 13.73
CA GLU A 26 13.62 13.13 14.17
C GLU A 26 12.63 13.78 15.14
N LYS A 27 13.13 14.58 16.09
CA LYS A 27 12.27 15.35 17.00
C LYS A 27 11.28 16.24 16.25
N CYS A 28 11.74 16.96 15.22
CA CYS A 28 10.87 17.82 14.41
C CYS A 28 9.82 17.01 13.65
N GLN A 29 10.22 15.89 13.03
CA GLN A 29 9.30 15.00 12.32
C GLN A 29 8.22 14.44 13.26
N ARG A 30 8.62 13.90 14.42
CA ARG A 30 7.71 13.36 15.45
C ARG A 30 6.71 14.40 15.92
N THR A 31 7.19 15.59 16.28
CA THR A 31 6.33 16.69 16.77
C THR A 31 5.34 17.15 15.71
N LEU A 32 5.78 17.36 14.46
CA LEU A 32 4.88 17.75 13.36
C LEU A 32 3.82 16.68 13.08
N CYS A 33 4.21 15.41 12.98
CA CYS A 33 3.28 14.31 12.76
C CYS A 33 2.25 14.21 13.88
N SER A 34 2.69 14.27 15.14
CA SER A 34 1.80 14.22 16.30
C SER A 34 0.78 15.36 16.30
N MET A 35 1.21 16.60 16.03
CA MET A 35 0.31 17.76 15.97
C MET A 35 -0.73 17.65 14.86
N VAL A 36 -0.29 17.34 13.63
CA VAL A 36 -1.19 17.30 12.47
C VAL A 36 -2.16 16.12 12.55
N VAL A 37 -1.67 14.93 12.87
CA VAL A 37 -2.54 13.74 13.02
C VAL A 37 -3.48 13.94 14.19
N GLY A 38 -3.00 14.44 15.34
CA GLY A 38 -3.83 14.71 16.50
C GLY A 38 -4.94 15.73 16.21
N PHE A 39 -4.62 16.81 15.50
CA PHE A 39 -5.62 17.80 15.09
C PHE A 39 -6.66 17.20 14.13
N LEU A 40 -6.22 16.54 13.05
CA LEU A 40 -7.15 16.01 12.03
C LEU A 40 -8.00 14.84 12.50
N THR A 41 -7.60 14.14 13.57
CA THR A 41 -8.37 13.03 14.17
C THR A 41 -9.33 13.47 15.28
N ALA A 42 -9.32 14.75 15.67
CA ALA A 42 -10.22 15.25 16.70
C ALA A 42 -11.69 15.28 16.21
N GLU A 43 -12.63 15.02 17.12
CA GLU A 43 -14.05 14.80 16.79
C GLU A 43 -14.75 16.03 16.18
N ASN A 44 -14.27 17.25 16.47
CA ASN A 44 -14.93 18.50 16.10
C ASN A 44 -14.27 19.23 14.92
N VAL A 45 -13.44 18.54 14.14
CA VAL A 45 -12.74 19.17 13.02
C VAL A 45 -13.51 18.99 11.71
N ASP A 46 -13.93 20.11 11.12
CA ASP A 46 -14.43 20.12 9.75
C ASP A 46 -13.25 20.08 8.76
N VAL A 47 -12.96 18.88 8.27
CA VAL A 47 -11.88 18.64 7.31
C VAL A 47 -12.09 19.44 6.01
N ALA A 48 -13.33 19.73 5.62
CA ALA A 48 -13.60 20.50 4.41
C ALA A 48 -13.22 21.98 4.57
N GLU A 49 -13.37 22.53 5.78
CA GLU A 49 -12.93 23.88 6.13
C GLU A 49 -11.40 23.98 6.23
N VAL A 50 -10.77 22.98 6.86
CA VAL A 50 -9.33 22.97 7.10
C VAL A 50 -8.53 22.66 5.83
N LEU A 51 -9.03 21.75 4.97
CA LEU A 51 -8.33 21.27 3.77
C LEU A 51 -9.09 21.64 2.48
N PRO A 52 -9.34 22.94 2.20
CA PRO A 52 -10.22 23.35 1.10
C PRO A 52 -9.58 23.21 -0.28
N SER A 53 -8.26 23.03 -0.36
CA SER A 53 -7.52 23.07 -1.63
C SER A 53 -6.58 21.87 -1.79
N GLY A 54 -6.21 21.61 -3.04
CA GLY A 54 -5.24 20.57 -3.38
C GLY A 54 -3.87 20.77 -2.71
N HIS A 55 -3.45 22.01 -2.43
CA HIS A 55 -2.18 22.27 -1.75
C HIS A 55 -2.24 21.89 -0.26
N HIS A 56 -3.36 22.22 0.40
CA HIS A 56 -3.55 21.87 1.81
C HIS A 56 -3.52 20.35 2.00
N ILE A 57 -4.28 19.61 1.20
CA ILE A 57 -4.33 18.15 1.32
C ILE A 57 -2.99 17.50 0.98
N ARG A 58 -2.26 17.95 -0.05
CA ARG A 58 -0.94 17.38 -0.39
C ARG A 58 0.08 17.62 0.72
N TRP A 59 0.11 18.82 1.29
CA TRP A 59 0.97 19.12 2.43
C TRP A 59 0.60 18.27 3.65
N SER A 60 -0.69 18.15 3.98
CA SER A 60 -1.14 17.32 5.08
C SER A 60 -0.83 15.84 4.85
N MET A 61 -1.04 15.33 3.64
CA MET A 61 -0.69 13.96 3.27
C MET A 61 0.82 13.69 3.35
N GLU A 62 1.67 14.67 3.08
CA GLU A 62 3.12 14.49 3.26
C GLU A 62 3.45 14.27 4.74
N ILE A 63 2.83 15.03 5.65
CA ILE A 63 3.03 14.87 7.09
C ILE A 63 2.41 13.55 7.60
N ILE A 64 1.18 13.24 7.19
CA ILE A 64 0.51 12.00 7.58
C ILE A 64 1.27 10.80 7.00
N GLY A 65 1.73 10.87 5.75
CA GLY A 65 2.57 9.84 5.14
C GLY A 65 3.87 9.60 5.92
N GLN A 66 4.52 10.68 6.39
CA GLN A 66 5.75 10.55 7.19
C GLN A 66 5.49 9.83 8.52
N SER A 67 4.27 9.95 9.07
CA SER A 67 3.94 9.31 10.33
C SER A 67 4.09 7.78 10.27
N PHE A 68 3.86 7.14 9.12
CA PHE A 68 4.03 5.70 8.96
C PHE A 68 5.47 5.23 9.12
N ALA A 69 6.45 6.11 8.87
CA ALA A 69 7.88 5.83 9.02
C ALA A 69 8.43 6.16 10.42
N LEU A 70 7.59 6.63 11.35
CA LEU A 70 8.03 6.93 12.73
C LEU A 70 8.42 5.66 13.50
N SER A 71 9.16 5.86 14.59
CA SER A 71 9.48 4.81 15.55
C SER A 71 8.22 4.27 16.24
N LEU A 72 8.28 3.03 16.72
CA LEU A 72 7.15 2.33 17.34
C LEU A 72 6.72 2.95 18.68
N GLU A 73 7.55 3.81 19.28
CA GLU A 73 7.17 4.66 20.41
C GLU A 73 5.96 5.54 20.07
N ASP A 74 5.86 6.02 18.84
CA ASP A 74 4.80 6.91 18.36
C ASP A 74 3.63 6.14 17.74
N ALA A 75 3.45 4.87 18.10
CA ALA A 75 2.46 3.98 17.49
C ALA A 75 1.01 4.49 17.57
N ASP A 76 0.67 5.34 18.52
CA ASP A 76 -0.68 5.95 18.60
C ASP A 76 -0.88 7.01 17.49
N VAL A 77 0.18 7.74 17.13
CA VAL A 77 0.21 8.65 15.98
C VAL A 77 0.09 7.86 14.68
N ILE A 78 0.84 6.75 14.55
CA ILE A 78 0.73 5.84 13.40
C ILE A 78 -0.70 5.32 13.26
N ALA A 79 -1.31 4.86 14.35
CA ALA A 79 -2.70 4.39 14.35
C ALA A 79 -3.69 5.50 13.94
N GLY A 80 -3.46 6.74 14.36
CA GLY A 80 -4.26 7.89 13.94
C GLY A 80 -4.16 8.18 12.45
N ALA A 81 -2.97 8.08 11.88
CA ALA A 81 -2.74 8.22 10.44
C ALA A 81 -3.41 7.11 9.63
N ILE A 82 -3.33 5.85 10.10
CA ILE A 82 -4.06 4.73 9.49
C ILE A 82 -5.56 5.04 9.44
N ARG A 83 -6.16 5.47 10.56
CA ARG A 83 -7.58 5.83 10.62
C ARG A 83 -7.96 6.95 9.65
N LEU A 84 -7.14 8.00 9.55
CA LEU A 84 -7.37 9.08 8.58
C LEU A 84 -7.38 8.55 7.15
N TYR A 85 -6.42 7.69 6.80
CA TYR A 85 -6.30 7.16 5.45
C TYR A 85 -7.41 6.15 5.14
N GLU A 86 -7.79 5.29 6.08
CA GLU A 86 -8.96 4.41 5.93
C GLU A 86 -10.25 5.19 5.72
N GLN A 87 -10.44 6.28 6.47
CA GLN A 87 -11.57 7.20 6.32
C GLN A 87 -11.54 7.86 4.93
N TRP A 88 -10.38 8.32 4.47
CA TRP A 88 -10.22 8.96 3.16
C TRP A 88 -10.23 7.98 1.99
N LEU A 89 -10.05 6.69 2.23
CA LEU A 89 -10.23 5.64 1.24
C LEU A 89 -11.68 5.11 1.26
N GLY A 90 -12.52 5.57 2.19
CA GLY A 90 -13.89 5.08 2.36
C GLY A 90 -13.92 3.60 2.73
N VAL A 91 -12.93 3.12 3.48
CA VAL A 91 -12.72 1.71 3.80
C VAL A 91 -13.62 1.27 4.94
N ASP A 92 -13.95 2.20 5.83
CA ASP A 92 -14.75 2.00 7.02
C ASP A 92 -16.15 1.44 6.68
N ALA A 93 -16.30 0.13 6.85
CA ALA A 93 -17.46 -0.64 6.41
C ALA A 93 -18.71 -0.41 7.27
N ALA A 94 -18.54 0.14 8.48
CA ALA A 94 -19.63 0.41 9.41
C ALA A 94 -20.43 1.67 9.05
N ALA A 95 -19.88 2.54 8.20
CA ALA A 95 -20.40 3.87 8.02
C ALA A 95 -21.21 3.95 6.71
N LYS A 96 -22.54 3.82 6.81
CA LYS A 96 -23.49 4.42 5.84
C LYS A 96 -23.44 5.96 5.87
N THR A 97 -22.33 6.54 6.33
CA THR A 97 -22.18 7.96 6.55
C THR A 97 -21.65 8.64 5.30
N LYS A 98 -22.07 9.90 5.15
CA LYS A 98 -21.54 10.90 4.22
C LYS A 98 -20.04 10.71 3.98
N ASP A 99 -19.64 10.76 2.72
CA ASP A 99 -18.24 10.72 2.29
C ASP A 99 -17.42 11.72 3.10
N LYS A 100 -16.47 11.23 3.88
CA LYS A 100 -15.64 12.05 4.78
C LYS A 100 -14.34 12.52 4.12
N ARG A 101 -14.19 12.29 2.81
CA ARG A 101 -13.04 12.78 2.04
C ARG A 101 -13.14 14.28 1.81
N PRO A 102 -12.02 15.01 1.91
CA PRO A 102 -11.93 16.39 1.42
C PRO A 102 -12.47 16.53 -0.01
N SER A 103 -13.30 17.54 -0.26
CA SER A 103 -13.93 17.78 -1.57
C SER A 103 -12.91 17.98 -2.70
N CYS A 104 -11.74 18.55 -2.37
CA CYS A 104 -10.65 18.75 -3.31
C CYS A 104 -10.06 17.43 -3.85
N MET A 105 -10.26 16.29 -3.16
CA MET A 105 -9.80 14.98 -3.61
C MET A 105 -10.69 14.37 -4.69
N GLN A 106 -11.98 14.71 -4.73
CA GLN A 106 -12.95 14.05 -5.61
C GLN A 106 -12.62 14.21 -7.10
N LYS A 107 -12.03 15.36 -7.49
CA LYS A 107 -11.70 15.65 -8.89
C LYS A 107 -10.51 14.84 -9.43
N VAL A 108 -9.63 14.37 -8.55
CA VAL A 108 -8.40 13.63 -8.89
C VAL A 108 -8.21 12.43 -7.96
N GLU A 109 -9.34 11.75 -7.67
CA GLU A 109 -9.43 10.68 -6.68
C GLU A 109 -8.39 9.58 -6.91
N GLN A 110 -8.19 9.17 -8.17
CA GLN A 110 -7.25 8.10 -8.51
C GLN A 110 -5.81 8.44 -8.10
N THR A 111 -5.36 9.67 -8.34
CA THR A 111 -3.99 10.10 -7.98
C THR A 111 -3.81 10.10 -6.47
N PHE A 112 -4.79 10.62 -5.73
CA PHE A 112 -4.73 10.60 -4.28
C PHE A 112 -4.75 9.18 -3.72
N ILE A 113 -5.57 8.28 -4.25
CA ILE A 113 -5.58 6.87 -3.82
C ILE A 113 -4.20 6.24 -4.02
N GLN A 114 -3.56 6.50 -5.17
CA GLN A 114 -2.20 6.01 -5.44
C GLN A 114 -1.20 6.56 -4.41
N ASP A 115 -1.24 7.86 -4.13
CA ASP A 115 -0.35 8.51 -3.16
C ASP A 115 -0.57 7.99 -1.73
N LEU A 116 -1.84 7.83 -1.31
CA LEU A 116 -2.20 7.26 -0.01
C LEU A 116 -1.66 5.83 0.14
N LEU A 117 -1.93 4.97 -0.83
CA LEU A 117 -1.46 3.57 -0.80
C LEU A 117 0.07 3.50 -0.83
N ALA A 118 0.71 4.35 -1.65
CA ALA A 118 2.17 4.45 -1.72
C ALA A 118 2.77 4.85 -0.35
N GLN A 119 2.19 5.85 0.32
CA GLN A 119 2.65 6.28 1.64
C GLN A 119 2.41 5.22 2.72
N MET A 120 1.28 4.50 2.68
CA MET A 120 1.02 3.39 3.60
C MET A 120 2.03 2.25 3.49
N THR A 121 2.75 2.12 2.36
CA THR A 121 3.84 1.13 2.26
C THR A 121 4.95 1.37 3.28
N LEU A 122 5.16 2.61 3.73
CA LEU A 122 6.15 2.95 4.76
C LEU A 122 5.85 2.28 6.10
N LEU A 123 4.62 1.81 6.32
CA LEU A 123 4.28 1.03 7.51
C LEU A 123 5.18 -0.21 7.62
N PHE A 124 5.50 -0.84 6.48
CA PHE A 124 6.33 -2.04 6.35
C PHE A 124 7.83 -1.75 6.28
N GLU A 125 8.25 -0.49 6.46
CA GLU A 125 9.67 -0.16 6.53
C GLU A 125 10.29 -0.83 7.76
N GLU A 126 11.44 -1.48 7.55
CA GLU A 126 12.19 -2.08 8.65
C GLU A 126 12.70 -0.96 9.58
N ARG A 127 12.31 -1.02 10.84
CA ARG A 127 12.73 -0.03 11.84
C ARG A 127 13.96 -0.58 12.56
N PRO A 128 15.11 0.13 12.54
CA PRO A 128 16.34 -0.36 13.18
C PRO A 128 16.19 -0.53 14.70
N ASP A 129 15.25 0.18 15.33
CA ASP A 129 14.94 0.03 16.75
C ASP A 129 14.27 -1.33 17.07
N ALA A 130 13.65 -1.99 16.10
CA ALA A 130 12.98 -3.28 16.29
C ALA A 130 13.96 -4.47 16.29
N SER A 131 15.17 -4.32 15.72
CA SER A 131 16.17 -5.39 15.63
C SER A 131 17.04 -5.52 16.89
N ARG A 132 17.00 -4.53 17.79
CA ARG A 132 17.78 -4.50 19.03
C ARG A 132 17.03 -5.13 20.21
N ALA A 133 16.76 -6.44 20.21
CA ALA A 133 16.21 -7.16 21.36
C ALA A 133 15.08 -6.40 22.11
N ALA A 134 14.28 -5.63 21.36
CA ALA A 134 13.47 -4.55 21.91
C ALA A 134 12.04 -5.04 22.05
N ASN A 135 11.68 -5.38 23.29
CA ASN A 135 10.32 -5.60 23.80
C ASN A 135 9.36 -6.29 22.83
N ASP A 136 9.09 -7.58 23.03
CA ASP A 136 8.03 -8.34 22.32
C ASP A 136 6.70 -7.57 22.21
N ALA A 137 6.41 -6.68 23.17
CA ALA A 137 5.29 -5.76 23.15
C ALA A 137 5.31 -4.74 21.97
N LEU A 138 6.47 -4.15 21.65
CA LEU A 138 6.62 -3.22 20.51
C LEU A 138 6.49 -3.94 19.18
N VAL A 139 7.09 -5.12 19.05
CA VAL A 139 6.92 -5.98 17.85
C VAL A 139 5.45 -6.38 17.69
N SER A 140 4.79 -6.79 18.77
CA SER A 140 3.35 -7.10 18.76
C SER A 140 2.51 -5.89 18.36
N LYS A 141 2.83 -4.70 18.89
CA LYS A 141 2.15 -3.45 18.51
C LYS A 141 2.39 -3.12 17.02
N HIS A 142 3.59 -3.37 16.51
CA HIS A 142 3.90 -3.19 15.10
C HIS A 142 3.08 -4.14 14.21
N VAL A 143 3.03 -5.42 14.55
CA VAL A 143 2.20 -6.41 13.86
C VAL A 143 0.74 -5.98 13.87
N GLN A 144 0.21 -5.51 14.99
CA GLN A 144 -1.16 -5.00 15.08
C GLN A 144 -1.40 -3.78 14.18
N LEU A 145 -0.44 -2.85 14.08
CA LEU A 145 -0.55 -1.71 13.16
C LEU A 145 -0.55 -2.16 11.70
N CYS A 146 0.34 -3.10 11.33
CA CYS A 146 0.39 -3.67 9.98
C CYS A 146 -0.89 -4.43 9.61
N LEU A 147 -1.48 -5.15 10.55
CA LEU A 147 -2.78 -5.82 10.38
C LEU A 147 -3.94 -4.83 10.30
N ARG A 148 -3.88 -3.70 10.99
CA ARG A 148 -4.90 -2.64 10.86
C ARG A 148 -4.80 -1.91 9.54
N GLY A 149 -3.61 -1.48 9.15
CA GLY A 149 -3.35 -0.83 7.87
C GLY A 149 -3.40 -1.78 6.68
N GLU A 150 -4.17 -2.87 6.76
CA GLU A 150 -4.22 -4.04 5.88
C GLU A 150 -4.30 -3.64 4.39
N LEU A 151 -3.14 -3.32 3.79
CA LEU A 151 -3.03 -2.90 2.39
C LEU A 151 -3.65 -3.92 1.45
N TRP A 152 -3.63 -5.18 1.87
CA TRP A 152 -4.29 -6.25 1.14
C TRP A 152 -5.81 -6.13 1.13
N GLY A 153 -6.44 -5.84 2.26
CA GLY A 153 -7.88 -5.61 2.34
C GLY A 153 -8.28 -4.38 1.51
N LEU A 154 -7.44 -3.33 1.55
CA LEU A 154 -7.59 -2.16 0.69
C LEU A 154 -7.50 -2.52 -0.80
N LEU A 155 -6.45 -3.26 -1.18
CA LEU A 155 -6.28 -3.76 -2.54
C LEU A 155 -7.51 -4.53 -2.99
N GLN A 156 -8.00 -5.49 -2.20
CA GLN A 156 -9.21 -6.26 -2.52
C GLN A 156 -10.45 -5.39 -2.69
N LYS A 157 -10.60 -4.33 -1.87
CA LYS A 157 -11.73 -3.40 -1.93
C LYS A 157 -11.69 -2.54 -3.20
N PHE A 158 -10.52 -1.99 -3.55
CA PHE A 158 -10.36 -1.13 -4.72
C PHE A 158 -10.21 -1.89 -6.03
N TYR A 159 -9.74 -3.13 -5.96
CA TYR A 159 -9.50 -3.97 -7.13
C TYR A 159 -10.73 -4.07 -8.02
N ARG A 160 -11.94 -4.19 -7.46
CA ARG A 160 -13.20 -4.22 -8.23
C ARG A 160 -13.43 -2.99 -9.12
N ARG A 161 -12.82 -1.84 -8.80
CA ARG A 161 -12.88 -0.63 -9.62
C ARG A 161 -11.80 -0.62 -10.71
N TRP A 162 -10.72 -1.36 -10.49
CA TRP A 162 -9.57 -1.43 -11.39
C TRP A 162 -9.67 -2.56 -12.41
N THR A 163 -10.50 -3.58 -12.15
CA THR A 163 -10.78 -4.71 -13.04
C THR A 163 -11.23 -4.29 -14.42
N GLN A 164 -11.89 -3.15 -14.56
CA GLN A 164 -12.37 -2.62 -15.85
C GLN A 164 -11.22 -2.07 -16.72
N ARG A 165 -9.97 -2.13 -16.25
CA ARG A 165 -8.81 -1.65 -17.01
C ARG A 165 -7.99 -2.84 -17.45
N LEU A 166 -7.87 -3.02 -18.77
CA LEU A 166 -7.12 -4.11 -19.38
C LEU A 166 -5.68 -4.22 -18.82
N LEU A 167 -4.95 -3.10 -18.76
CA LEU A 167 -3.59 -3.07 -18.22
C LEU A 167 -3.49 -3.63 -16.80
N VAL A 168 -4.52 -3.46 -15.94
CA VAL A 168 -4.48 -3.98 -14.57
C VAL A 168 -4.53 -5.51 -14.59
N ILE A 169 -5.35 -6.08 -15.46
CA ILE A 169 -5.46 -7.53 -15.64
C ILE A 169 -4.18 -8.10 -16.25
N GLU A 170 -3.61 -7.44 -17.25
CA GLU A 170 -2.36 -7.87 -17.87
C GLU A 170 -1.18 -7.85 -16.88
N GLN A 171 -1.06 -6.80 -16.05
CA GLN A 171 -0.03 -6.73 -15.02
C GLN A 171 -0.26 -7.77 -13.91
N TRP A 172 -1.51 -8.04 -13.55
CA TRP A 172 -1.83 -9.11 -12.61
C TRP A 172 -1.50 -10.50 -13.17
N ASN A 173 -1.79 -10.74 -14.44
CA ASN A 173 -1.44 -11.98 -15.13
C ASN A 173 0.07 -12.20 -15.13
N ALA A 174 0.85 -11.15 -15.43
CA ALA A 174 2.31 -11.21 -15.37
C ALA A 174 2.82 -11.64 -13.98
N ALA A 175 2.31 -11.02 -12.91
CA ALA A 175 2.67 -11.36 -11.53
C ALA A 175 2.25 -12.80 -11.17
N THR A 176 1.03 -13.20 -11.52
CA THR A 176 0.48 -14.53 -11.23
C THR A 176 1.25 -15.63 -11.96
N LEU A 177 1.59 -15.40 -13.22
CA LEU A 177 2.38 -16.32 -14.03
C LEU A 177 3.79 -16.49 -13.46
N ALA A 178 4.45 -15.39 -13.09
CA ALA A 178 5.77 -15.41 -12.49
C ALA A 178 5.80 -16.18 -11.16
N LEU A 179 4.82 -15.91 -10.28
CA LEU A 179 4.66 -16.62 -9.01
C LEU A 179 4.35 -18.12 -9.22
N THR A 180 3.48 -18.44 -10.18
CA THR A 180 3.12 -19.83 -10.52
C THR A 180 4.34 -20.60 -11.04
N ARG A 181 5.13 -19.99 -11.93
CA ARG A 181 6.40 -20.57 -12.40
C ARG A 181 7.41 -20.75 -11.28
N GLY A 182 7.49 -19.80 -10.34
CA GLY A 182 8.30 -19.91 -9.14
C GLY A 182 7.89 -21.10 -8.27
N LEU A 183 6.58 -21.23 -8.01
CA LEU A 183 6.03 -22.31 -7.21
C LEU A 183 6.22 -23.69 -7.87
N ILE A 184 5.97 -23.82 -9.17
CA ILE A 184 6.20 -25.07 -9.91
C ILE A 184 7.67 -25.48 -9.87
N ARG A 185 8.61 -24.52 -10.01
CA ARG A 185 10.04 -24.80 -9.86
C ARG A 185 10.37 -25.29 -8.46
N HIS A 186 9.84 -24.62 -7.43
CA HIS A 186 10.03 -25.01 -6.04
C HIS A 186 9.53 -26.44 -5.77
N LEU A 187 8.31 -26.78 -6.23
CA LEU A 187 7.71 -28.11 -6.02
C LEU A 187 8.44 -29.24 -6.75
N ASN A 188 9.05 -28.95 -7.91
CA ASN A 188 9.78 -29.93 -8.72
C ASN A 188 11.28 -29.98 -8.40
N SER A 189 11.79 -29.06 -7.58
CA SER A 189 13.20 -29.03 -7.21
C SER A 189 13.51 -30.08 -6.15
N LEU A 190 14.53 -30.90 -6.41
CA LEU A 190 15.08 -31.86 -5.43
C LEU A 190 16.06 -31.19 -4.44
N GLU A 191 16.49 -29.96 -4.72
CA GLU A 191 17.38 -29.17 -3.87
C GLU A 191 16.67 -27.92 -3.33
N PRO A 192 17.07 -27.37 -2.16
CA PRO A 192 16.59 -26.09 -1.66
C PRO A 192 17.20 -24.96 -2.51
N SER A 193 16.72 -24.80 -3.75
CA SER A 193 17.07 -23.67 -4.60
C SER A 193 16.45 -22.39 -4.05
N LYS A 194 17.18 -21.28 -4.17
CA LYS A 194 16.62 -19.94 -3.96
C LYS A 194 15.34 -19.78 -4.79
N ASN A 195 14.22 -19.44 -4.16
CA ASN A 195 12.97 -19.24 -4.88
C ASN A 195 12.95 -17.86 -5.53
N GLU A 196 13.68 -17.73 -6.62
CA GLU A 196 13.74 -16.50 -7.40
C GLU A 196 12.52 -16.38 -8.31
N VAL A 197 11.81 -15.27 -8.20
CA VAL A 197 10.65 -14.92 -9.02
C VAL A 197 10.99 -13.69 -9.84
N ASP A 198 10.99 -13.88 -11.15
CA ASP A 198 11.22 -12.83 -12.13
C ASP A 198 9.88 -12.45 -12.77
N ILE A 199 9.41 -11.22 -12.53
CA ILE A 199 8.20 -10.66 -13.13
C ILE A 199 8.61 -9.78 -14.31
N ILE A 200 8.16 -10.15 -15.50
CA ILE A 200 8.25 -9.32 -16.70
C ILE A 200 6.90 -8.64 -16.85
N TRP A 201 6.84 -7.34 -16.61
CA TRP A 201 5.59 -6.58 -16.62
C TRP A 201 5.04 -6.44 -18.04
N ALA A 202 3.71 -6.34 -18.16
CA ALA A 202 3.00 -6.40 -19.44
C ALA A 202 3.34 -5.25 -20.40
N ASP A 203 3.78 -4.11 -19.87
CA ASP A 203 4.25 -2.99 -20.66
C ASP A 203 5.66 -3.21 -21.27
N GLY A 204 6.34 -4.30 -20.89
CA GLY A 204 7.68 -4.67 -21.33
C GLY A 204 8.76 -3.69 -20.91
N ARG A 205 8.44 -2.68 -20.10
CA ARG A 205 9.37 -1.60 -19.72
C ARG A 205 10.24 -1.99 -18.55
N LEU A 206 9.72 -2.86 -17.68
CA LEU A 206 10.31 -3.16 -16.39
C LEU A 206 10.36 -4.67 -16.15
N GLN A 207 11.43 -5.10 -15.47
CA GLN A 207 11.55 -6.43 -14.89
C GLN A 207 11.81 -6.29 -13.40
N SER A 208 11.05 -7.01 -12.59
CA SER A 208 11.27 -7.06 -11.14
C SER A 208 11.69 -8.44 -10.72
N LYS A 209 12.74 -8.53 -9.90
CA LYS A 209 13.28 -9.77 -9.38
C LYS A 209 13.14 -9.82 -7.87
N PHE A 210 12.62 -10.94 -7.37
CA PHE A 210 12.37 -11.15 -5.95
C PHE A 210 12.91 -12.51 -5.51
N GLU A 211 13.50 -12.59 -4.32
CA GLU A 211 13.90 -13.84 -3.69
C GLU A 211 12.95 -14.10 -2.52
N PHE A 212 12.29 -15.27 -2.52
CA PHE A 212 11.31 -15.64 -1.49
C PHE A 212 11.78 -16.82 -0.65
N GLU A 213 11.44 -16.79 0.64
CA GLU A 213 11.33 -18.01 1.43
C GLU A 213 10.19 -18.89 0.86
N ALA A 214 10.31 -20.21 0.94
CA ALA A 214 9.32 -21.15 0.39
C ALA A 214 7.89 -20.91 0.89
N SER A 215 7.75 -20.70 2.21
CA SER A 215 6.46 -20.40 2.86
C SER A 215 5.84 -19.11 2.32
N LEU A 216 6.65 -18.07 2.14
CA LEU A 216 6.24 -16.78 1.61
C LEU A 216 5.89 -16.84 0.12
N LEU A 217 6.59 -17.66 -0.67
CA LEU A 217 6.25 -17.87 -2.08
C LEU A 217 4.85 -18.47 -2.24
N VAL A 218 4.57 -19.54 -1.50
CA VAL A 218 3.25 -20.21 -1.51
C VAL A 218 2.16 -19.23 -1.06
N TYR A 219 2.42 -18.49 0.01
CA TYR A 219 1.50 -17.49 0.54
C TYR A 219 1.24 -16.36 -0.48
N ALA A 220 2.30 -15.78 -1.06
CA ALA A 220 2.19 -14.71 -2.04
C ALA A 220 1.43 -15.17 -3.29
N TRP A 221 1.76 -16.35 -3.82
CA TRP A 221 1.03 -16.96 -4.94
C TRP A 221 -0.46 -17.11 -4.62
N TYR A 222 -0.79 -17.74 -3.49
CA TYR A 222 -2.18 -17.97 -3.09
C TYR A 222 -2.97 -16.67 -2.92
N ARG A 223 -2.33 -15.65 -2.33
CA ARG A 223 -2.93 -14.34 -2.12
C ARG A 223 -3.16 -13.64 -3.46
N VAL A 224 -2.11 -13.46 -4.28
CA VAL A 224 -2.19 -12.77 -5.58
C VAL A 224 -3.21 -13.41 -6.50
N LEU A 225 -3.26 -14.75 -6.58
CA LEU A 225 -4.22 -15.47 -7.39
C LEU A 225 -5.69 -15.12 -7.03
N ARG A 226 -5.96 -14.85 -5.75
CA ARG A 226 -7.32 -14.57 -5.25
C ARG A 226 -7.73 -13.11 -5.31
N VAL A 227 -6.84 -12.20 -5.70
CA VAL A 227 -7.18 -10.76 -5.84
C VAL A 227 -8.29 -10.58 -6.86
N VAL A 228 -8.21 -11.32 -7.96
CA VAL A 228 -9.01 -11.09 -9.16
C VAL A 228 -10.46 -11.57 -9.05
N GLY A 229 -10.73 -12.45 -8.08
CA GLY A 229 -12.05 -13.01 -7.88
C GLY A 229 -12.46 -13.94 -9.02
N HIS A 230 -13.77 -14.20 -9.12
CA HIS A 230 -14.30 -15.12 -10.13
C HIS A 230 -14.38 -14.43 -11.51
N PRO A 231 -13.96 -15.06 -12.62
CA PRO A 231 -14.01 -14.47 -13.97
C PRO A 231 -15.39 -13.99 -14.40
N SER A 232 -16.47 -14.60 -13.90
CA SER A 232 -17.84 -14.12 -14.14
C SER A 232 -18.14 -12.72 -13.60
N GLY A 233 -17.23 -12.12 -12.82
CA GLY A 233 -17.32 -10.74 -12.36
C GLY A 233 -16.87 -9.70 -13.40
N PHE A 234 -16.32 -10.11 -14.54
CA PHE A 234 -15.92 -9.21 -15.62
C PHE A 234 -17.10 -8.93 -16.56
N SER A 235 -17.41 -7.65 -16.73
CA SER A 235 -18.46 -7.16 -17.64
C SER A 235 -17.93 -6.84 -19.05
N GLU A 236 -16.65 -6.52 -19.17
CA GLU A 236 -16.02 -6.17 -20.45
C GLU A 236 -15.41 -7.42 -21.13
N PRO A 237 -15.76 -7.72 -22.39
CA PRO A 237 -15.30 -8.92 -23.09
C PRO A 237 -13.77 -9.03 -23.23
N ASP A 238 -13.09 -7.93 -23.55
CA ASP A 238 -11.63 -7.92 -23.75
C ASP A 238 -10.89 -8.18 -22.42
N VAL A 239 -11.38 -7.57 -21.34
CA VAL A 239 -10.89 -7.79 -19.97
C VAL A 239 -11.12 -9.24 -19.54
N TYR A 240 -12.31 -9.79 -19.82
CA TYR A 240 -12.62 -11.18 -19.53
C TYR A 240 -11.69 -12.12 -20.27
N LEU A 241 -11.50 -11.91 -21.58
CA LEU A 241 -10.59 -12.70 -22.41
C LEU A 241 -9.15 -12.65 -21.88
N ALA A 242 -8.65 -11.46 -21.55
CA ALA A 242 -7.31 -11.29 -20.98
C ALA A 242 -7.15 -12.05 -19.65
N ALA A 243 -8.17 -12.05 -18.79
CA ALA A 243 -8.16 -12.74 -17.51
C ALA A 243 -8.12 -14.27 -17.64
N ILE A 244 -8.71 -14.84 -18.70
CA ILE A 244 -8.76 -16.30 -18.89
C ILE A 244 -7.63 -16.86 -19.78
N VAL A 245 -7.09 -16.07 -20.71
CA VAL A 245 -6.08 -16.54 -21.67
C VAL A 245 -4.68 -16.67 -21.05
N SER A 246 -4.44 -16.01 -19.92
CA SER A 246 -3.12 -15.95 -19.28
C SER A 246 -2.93 -16.95 -18.13
N VAL A 247 -3.94 -17.78 -17.86
CA VAL A 247 -3.90 -18.92 -16.92
C VAL A 247 -3.68 -20.20 -17.70
#